data_AF-A1DMP8-F1
#
_entry.id   AF-A1DMP8-F1
#
_cell.length_a   1.000
_cell.length_b   1.000
_cell.length_c   1.000
_cell.angle_alpha   90.00
_cell.angle_beta   90.00
_cell.angle_gamma   90.00
#
_symmetry.space_group_name_H-M   'P 1'
#
loop_
_entity.id
_entity.type
_entity.pdbx_description
1 polymer ?
#
loop_
_entity_poly.entity_id
_entity_poly.type
_entity_poly.pdbx_seq_one_letter_code
_entity_poly.pdbx_strand_id
1 'polypeptide(L)'
;MSSRIFLIRHGETEGTRGMQHISTTDHKLSTEGERQVELTREQYVGGGKLIDPKRVSRIYITPRIRDRQTCEILRLGVHQHQHFYDRTTKQTSTTAIPPTTGDIAEATIQITPSLGEWDYGEYEGLTTDQIREKRGQKGLDKEGPWSIWKAGCPGGENPQQVSDRIDELIAEMRELLKSTSASWPGGRIVPHVNEEPRDIVCIGSGQSLAALAMRWAGLPLKCGVRLLIETAGVGILGFEDEDLEQPAIILGRRPVASKFVS
;
A
#
# COMPACT_ATOMS: atom_id res chain seq x y z
N MET A 1 -7.11 -20.48 -4.71
CA MET A 1 -7.07 -19.25 -3.89
C MET A 1 -6.22 -18.23 -4.62
N SER A 2 -6.88 -17.26 -5.23
CA SER A 2 -6.24 -16.20 -5.99
C SER A 2 -5.21 -15.38 -5.19
N SER A 3 -4.28 -14.78 -5.93
CA SER A 3 -3.30 -13.82 -5.43
C SER A 3 -3.99 -12.58 -4.86
N ARG A 4 -3.37 -11.96 -3.85
CA ARG A 4 -3.93 -10.81 -3.15
C ARG A 4 -2.91 -9.70 -3.05
N ILE A 5 -3.39 -8.48 -3.03
CA ILE A 5 -2.58 -7.31 -2.77
C ILE A 5 -3.13 -6.65 -1.51
N PHE A 6 -2.30 -6.55 -0.48
CA PHE A 6 -2.65 -5.89 0.76
C PHE A 6 -2.15 -4.45 0.73
N LEU A 7 -3.03 -3.50 1.03
CA LEU A 7 -2.71 -2.09 1.17
C LEU A 7 -2.65 -1.79 2.67
N ILE A 8 -1.50 -1.39 3.19
CA ILE A 8 -1.35 -1.08 4.61
C ILE A 8 -0.89 0.37 4.75
N ARG A 9 -1.74 1.20 5.36
CA ARG A 9 -1.33 2.58 5.66
C ARG A 9 -0.41 2.57 6.87
N HIS A 10 0.64 3.39 6.87
CA HIS A 10 1.45 3.58 8.06
C HIS A 10 0.63 4.02 9.29
N GLY A 11 1.17 3.75 10.48
CA GLY A 11 0.59 4.23 11.74
C GLY A 11 0.59 5.76 11.84
N GLU A 12 -0.06 6.29 12.88
CA GLU A 12 -0.08 7.72 13.16
C GLU A 12 1.34 8.34 13.21
N THR A 13 1.47 9.53 12.62
CA THR A 13 2.60 10.45 12.76
C THR A 13 2.12 11.80 13.30
N GLU A 14 3.04 12.71 13.60
CA GLU A 14 2.70 14.09 13.97
C GLU A 14 1.79 14.75 12.92
N GLY A 15 2.13 14.60 11.64
CA GLY A 15 1.35 15.16 10.53
C GLY A 15 -0.06 14.58 10.41
N THR A 16 -0.22 13.25 10.56
CA THR A 16 -1.58 12.66 10.50
C THR A 16 -2.44 13.10 11.67
N ARG A 17 -1.86 13.25 12.86
CA ARG A 17 -2.57 13.76 14.04
C ARG A 17 -3.04 15.20 13.84
N GLY A 18 -2.22 16.02 13.20
CA GLY A 18 -2.57 17.39 12.81
C GLY A 18 -3.51 17.49 11.60
N MET A 19 -3.93 16.37 11.00
CA MET A 19 -4.67 16.33 9.73
C MET A 19 -3.98 17.12 8.61
N GLN A 20 -2.64 17.14 8.64
CA GLN A 20 -1.81 17.83 7.65
C GLN A 20 -1.56 16.91 6.45
N HIS A 21 -1.50 17.52 5.28
CA HIS A 21 -1.06 16.87 4.05
C HIS A 21 0.46 16.76 4.08
N ILE A 22 0.97 15.57 4.45
CA ILE A 22 2.41 15.28 4.51
C ILE A 22 2.78 14.25 3.45
N SER A 23 3.66 14.64 2.55
CA SER A 23 4.20 13.75 1.53
C SER A 23 5.66 13.41 1.81
N THR A 24 6.53 14.38 1.57
CA THR A 24 7.98 14.21 1.61
C THR A 24 8.56 14.48 2.99
N THR A 25 7.87 15.24 3.84
CA THR A 25 8.33 15.44 5.22
C THR A 25 8.41 14.09 5.95
N ASP A 26 9.60 13.74 6.39
CA ASP A 26 9.91 12.37 6.81
C ASP A 26 9.71 12.18 8.33
N HIS A 27 8.44 12.30 8.75
CA HIS A 27 8.08 12.04 10.14
C HIS A 27 8.19 10.55 10.48
N LYS A 28 8.68 10.28 11.69
CA LYS A 28 8.59 8.97 12.33
C LYS A 28 7.14 8.70 12.78
N LEU A 29 6.85 7.42 13.02
CA LEU A 29 5.66 7.02 13.75
C LEU A 29 5.66 7.67 15.14
N SER A 30 4.48 8.03 15.63
CA SER A 30 4.27 8.35 17.04
C SER A 30 4.21 7.06 17.87
N THR A 31 4.30 7.17 19.20
CA THR A 31 4.09 6.01 20.09
C THR A 31 2.72 5.36 19.87
N GLU A 32 1.68 6.16 19.63
CA GLU A 32 0.36 5.64 19.30
C GLU A 32 0.35 4.99 17.91
N GLY A 33 1.05 5.56 16.93
CA GLY A 33 1.20 4.99 15.60
C GLY A 33 1.91 3.64 15.61
N GLU A 34 2.97 3.49 16.41
CA GLU A 34 3.63 2.20 16.63
C GLU A 34 2.65 1.17 17.22
N ARG A 35 1.92 1.55 18.26
CA ARG A 35 0.89 0.71 18.90
C ARG A 35 -0.23 0.29 17.93
N GLN A 36 -0.68 1.18 17.06
CA GLN A 36 -1.68 0.87 16.03
C GLN A 36 -1.18 -0.20 15.05
N VAL A 37 0.08 -0.13 14.64
CA VAL A 37 0.68 -1.12 13.74
C VAL A 37 0.90 -2.45 14.47
N GLU A 38 1.26 -2.43 15.75
CA GLU A 38 1.36 -3.65 16.58
C GLU A 38 0.02 -4.39 16.66
N LEU A 39 -1.08 -3.67 16.92
CA LEU A 39 -2.43 -4.25 16.92
C LEU A 39 -2.81 -4.83 15.55
N THR A 40 -2.44 -4.12 14.48
CA THR A 40 -2.66 -4.59 13.10
C THR A 40 -1.94 -5.91 12.85
N ARG A 41 -0.68 -6.02 13.28
CA ARG A 41 0.08 -7.28 13.21
C ARG A 41 -0.61 -8.39 14.00
N GLU A 42 -0.97 -8.11 15.25
CA GLU A 42 -1.58 -9.09 16.14
C GLU A 42 -2.91 -9.61 15.60
N GLN A 43 -3.71 -8.75 14.95
CA GLN A 43 -5.00 -9.12 14.42
C GLN A 43 -4.91 -9.81 13.05
N TYR A 44 -4.07 -9.33 12.15
CA TYR A 44 -4.14 -9.71 10.74
C TYR A 44 -2.94 -10.53 10.23
N VAL A 45 -1.81 -10.51 10.93
CA VAL A 45 -0.57 -11.15 10.47
C VAL A 45 -0.26 -12.43 11.26
N GLY A 46 0.01 -13.52 10.54
CA GLY A 46 0.42 -14.80 11.08
C GLY A 46 -0.12 -15.99 10.28
N GLY A 47 0.41 -17.19 10.54
CA GLY A 47 -0.04 -18.42 9.88
C GLY A 47 -1.55 -18.60 10.01
N GLY A 48 -2.24 -18.79 8.88
CA GLY A 48 -3.70 -18.94 8.84
C GLY A 48 -4.52 -17.66 9.07
N LYS A 49 -3.89 -16.50 9.31
CA LYS A 49 -4.59 -15.21 9.39
C LYS A 49 -4.81 -14.59 8.01
N LEU A 50 -5.33 -13.37 8.00
CA LEU A 50 -5.61 -12.62 6.77
C LEU A 50 -4.37 -12.51 5.88
N ILE A 51 -3.26 -12.04 6.47
CA ILE A 51 -1.94 -11.93 5.87
C ILE A 51 -1.08 -13.05 6.46
N ASP A 52 -0.93 -14.11 5.69
CA ASP A 52 -0.07 -15.22 6.04
C ASP A 52 1.33 -14.94 5.49
N PRO A 53 2.37 -14.78 6.34
CA PRO A 53 3.73 -14.48 5.89
C PRO A 53 4.25 -15.47 4.84
N LYS A 54 3.92 -16.76 4.95
CA LYS A 54 4.33 -17.78 3.96
C LYS A 54 3.79 -17.52 2.56
N ARG A 55 2.72 -16.73 2.44
CA ARG A 55 2.11 -16.42 1.16
C ARG A 55 2.61 -15.12 0.56
N VAL A 56 3.35 -14.30 1.30
CA VAL A 56 3.86 -13.02 0.82
C VAL A 56 5.08 -13.24 -0.05
N SER A 57 5.01 -12.82 -1.30
CA SER A 57 6.09 -12.90 -2.29
C SER A 57 6.90 -11.61 -2.41
N ARG A 58 6.26 -10.47 -2.14
CA ARG A 58 6.83 -9.13 -2.38
C ARG A 58 6.24 -8.12 -1.43
N ILE A 59 7.08 -7.22 -0.94
CA ILE A 59 6.66 -6.06 -0.17
C ILE A 59 7.16 -4.80 -0.87
N TYR A 60 6.29 -3.84 -1.13
CA TYR A 60 6.63 -2.51 -1.60
C TYR A 60 6.42 -1.51 -0.48
N ILE A 61 7.42 -0.67 -0.22
CA ILE A 61 7.32 0.44 0.72
C ILE A 61 7.83 1.71 0.06
N THR A 62 7.44 2.87 0.58
CA THR A 62 8.05 4.13 0.16
C THR A 62 9.41 4.35 0.85
N PRO A 63 10.24 5.30 0.40
CA PRO A 63 11.48 5.66 1.10
C PRO A 63 11.30 6.32 2.46
N ARG A 64 10.06 6.60 2.89
CA ARG A 64 9.78 7.33 4.13
C ARG A 64 10.00 6.45 5.36
N ILE A 65 10.56 7.03 6.42
CA ILE A 65 10.90 6.31 7.65
C ILE A 65 9.66 5.70 8.32
N ARG A 66 8.49 6.37 8.26
CA ARG A 66 7.22 5.84 8.79
C ARG A 66 6.79 4.52 8.13
N ASP A 67 7.04 4.35 6.84
CA ASP A 67 6.67 3.13 6.11
C ASP A 67 7.67 2.01 6.40
N ARG A 68 8.96 2.35 6.55
CA ARG A 68 9.98 1.42 7.04
C ARG A 68 9.66 0.93 8.46
N GLN A 69 9.38 1.83 9.41
CA GLN A 69 9.01 1.46 10.78
C GLN A 69 7.73 0.60 10.80
N THR A 70 6.74 0.94 9.96
CA THR A 70 5.53 0.12 9.82
C THR A 70 5.87 -1.30 9.35
N CYS A 71 6.73 -1.45 8.33
CA CYS A 71 7.21 -2.74 7.84
C CYS A 71 7.96 -3.54 8.92
N GLU A 72 8.82 -2.87 9.70
CA GLU A 72 9.58 -3.45 10.81
C GLU A 72 8.65 -3.98 11.91
N ILE A 73 7.62 -3.21 12.28
CA ILE A 73 6.64 -3.60 13.29
C ILE A 73 5.76 -4.75 12.81
N LEU A 74 5.33 -4.76 11.53
CA LEU A 74 4.50 -5.82 10.97
C LEU A 74 5.21 -7.18 10.91
N ARG A 75 6.55 -7.18 10.83
CA ARG A 75 7.40 -8.38 10.78
C ARG A 75 6.99 -9.35 9.66
N LEU A 76 6.59 -8.83 8.51
CA LEU A 76 6.25 -9.60 7.31
C LEU A 76 7.51 -10.11 6.57
N GLY A 77 8.61 -10.39 7.27
CA GLY A 77 9.92 -10.70 6.69
C GLY A 77 10.75 -11.70 7.51
N VAL A 78 11.84 -12.15 6.90
CA VAL A 78 12.61 -13.37 7.20
C VAL A 78 13.20 -13.43 8.62
N HIS A 79 13.13 -14.62 9.24
CA HIS A 79 13.76 -15.03 10.50
C HIS A 79 14.19 -13.90 11.47
N GLN A 80 15.41 -13.40 11.27
CA GLN A 80 16.12 -12.45 12.13
C GLN A 80 16.44 -11.12 11.41
N HIS A 81 16.15 -11.00 10.11
CA HIS A 81 16.51 -9.82 9.32
C HIS A 81 15.46 -9.47 8.26
N GLN A 82 15.18 -8.18 8.13
CA GLN A 82 14.44 -7.62 7.00
C GLN A 82 15.42 -7.00 6.01
N HIS A 83 15.36 -7.46 4.75
CA HIS A 83 16.22 -6.98 3.66
C HIS A 83 15.47 -5.96 2.81
N PHE A 84 15.96 -4.72 2.82
CA PHE A 84 15.41 -3.61 2.07
C PHE A 84 16.29 -3.31 0.87
N TYR A 85 15.76 -3.52 -0.33
CA TYR A 85 16.40 -3.13 -1.57
C TYR A 85 15.81 -1.80 -2.07
N ASP A 86 16.64 -0.77 -2.13
CA ASP A 86 16.27 0.52 -2.69
C ASP A 86 16.45 0.52 -4.20
N ARG A 87 15.33 0.64 -4.90
CA ARG A 87 15.29 0.59 -6.37
C ARG A 87 15.92 1.81 -7.04
N THR A 88 15.99 2.93 -6.32
CA THR A 88 16.56 4.19 -6.81
C THR A 88 18.07 4.16 -6.69
N THR A 89 18.58 3.83 -5.49
CA THR A 89 20.02 3.83 -5.21
C THR A 89 20.69 2.51 -5.57
N LYS A 90 19.91 1.46 -5.82
CA LYS A 90 20.36 0.07 -6.04
C LYS A 90 21.12 -0.51 -4.84
N GLN A 91 20.93 0.06 -3.65
CA GLN A 91 21.58 -0.38 -2.42
C GLN A 91 20.67 -1.29 -1.60
N THR A 92 21.29 -2.21 -0.85
CA THR A 92 20.58 -3.06 0.10
C THR A 92 20.94 -2.65 1.53
N SER A 93 19.94 -2.55 2.40
CA SER A 93 20.12 -2.37 3.84
C SER A 93 19.34 -3.43 4.60
N THR A 94 19.75 -3.69 5.85
CA THR A 94 19.11 -4.71 6.70
C THR A 94 18.73 -4.14 8.05
N THR A 95 17.55 -4.51 8.55
CA THR A 95 17.18 -4.31 9.95
C THR A 95 17.14 -5.65 10.64
N ALA A 96 17.89 -5.79 11.74
CA ALA A 96 17.77 -6.95 12.62
C ALA A 96 16.43 -6.91 13.36
N ILE A 97 15.70 -8.01 13.38
CA ILE A 97 14.46 -8.17 14.12
C ILE A 97 14.62 -9.24 15.19
N PRO A 98 13.94 -9.12 16.35
CA PRO A 98 13.94 -10.19 17.34
C PRO A 98 13.57 -11.52 16.69
N PRO A 99 14.19 -12.65 17.08
CA PRO A 99 13.86 -13.96 16.52
C PRO A 99 12.36 -14.20 16.61
N THR A 100 11.72 -14.38 15.45
CA THR A 100 10.28 -14.64 15.42
C THR A 100 10.08 -16.15 15.37
N THR A 101 9.36 -16.71 16.33
CA THR A 101 8.90 -18.10 16.27
C THR A 101 7.64 -18.18 15.40
N GLY A 102 7.63 -19.06 14.39
CA GLY A 102 6.48 -19.29 13.51
C GLY A 102 6.79 -19.10 12.03
N ASP A 103 5.72 -18.91 11.26
CA ASP A 103 5.73 -18.81 9.80
C ASP A 103 6.35 -17.49 9.34
N ILE A 104 7.40 -17.59 8.53
CA ILE A 104 8.21 -16.48 8.02
C ILE A 104 7.96 -16.26 6.53
N ALA A 105 8.04 -15.00 6.12
CA ALA A 105 8.08 -14.65 4.70
C ALA A 105 9.53 -14.57 4.22
N GLU A 106 9.82 -15.11 3.05
CA GLU A 106 11.08 -14.87 2.32
C GLU A 106 10.98 -13.67 1.36
N ALA A 107 9.92 -12.86 1.51
CA ALA A 107 9.63 -11.75 0.62
C ALA A 107 10.75 -10.70 0.63
N THR A 108 11.16 -10.28 -0.56
CA THR A 108 12.04 -9.12 -0.71
C THR A 108 11.25 -7.83 -0.46
N ILE A 109 11.80 -6.93 0.35
CA ILE A 109 11.23 -5.59 0.56
C ILE A 109 11.86 -4.63 -0.45
N GLN A 110 11.02 -4.02 -1.27
CA GLN A 110 11.39 -3.09 -2.33
C GLN A 110 11.01 -1.67 -1.90
N ILE A 111 12.00 -0.82 -1.67
CA ILE A 111 11.78 0.61 -1.48
C ILE A 111 11.59 1.24 -2.86
N THR A 112 10.44 1.88 -3.07
CA THR A 112 10.08 2.52 -4.35
C THR A 112 9.43 3.88 -4.16
N PRO A 113 9.87 4.93 -4.88
CA PRO A 113 9.19 6.22 -4.89
C PRO A 113 7.83 6.16 -5.61
N SER A 114 7.57 5.16 -6.46
CA SER A 114 6.32 5.03 -7.22
C SER A 114 5.07 4.91 -6.32
N LEU A 115 5.22 4.39 -5.09
CA LEU A 115 4.16 4.29 -4.08
C LEU A 115 4.09 5.53 -3.16
N GLY A 116 4.97 6.51 -3.36
CA GLY A 116 5.05 7.73 -2.57
C GLY A 116 3.70 8.44 -2.46
N GLU A 117 3.50 9.15 -1.35
CA GLU A 117 2.30 9.98 -1.20
C GLU A 117 2.27 11.06 -2.30
N TRP A 118 1.08 11.59 -2.58
CA TRP A 118 0.93 12.71 -3.51
C TRP A 118 1.91 13.83 -3.18
N ASP A 119 2.69 14.33 -4.14
CA ASP A 119 3.51 15.53 -3.90
C ASP A 119 2.59 16.76 -3.72
N TYR A 120 2.45 17.21 -2.48
CA TYR A 120 1.56 18.31 -2.13
C TYR A 120 2.11 19.68 -2.53
N GLY A 121 3.37 19.82 -2.95
CA GLY A 121 3.95 21.08 -3.41
C GLY A 121 3.68 22.24 -2.43
N GLU A 122 3.00 23.29 -2.91
CA GLU A 122 2.60 24.46 -2.10
C GLU A 122 1.67 24.15 -0.90
N TYR A 123 1.17 22.91 -0.80
CA TYR A 123 0.23 22.44 0.22
C TYR A 123 0.86 21.50 1.25
N GLU A 124 2.14 21.15 1.13
CA GLU A 124 2.87 20.35 2.11
C GLU A 124 2.77 20.98 3.51
N GLY A 125 2.40 20.17 4.50
CA GLY A 125 2.25 20.60 5.90
C GLY A 125 0.98 21.38 6.22
N LEU A 126 0.12 21.67 5.23
CA LEU A 126 -1.14 22.38 5.45
C LEU A 126 -2.28 21.42 5.74
N THR A 127 -3.27 21.88 6.48
CA THR A 127 -4.57 21.20 6.61
C THR A 127 -5.47 21.51 5.42
N THR A 128 -6.51 20.69 5.21
CA THR A 128 -7.50 20.94 4.14
C THR A 128 -8.15 22.32 4.26
N ASP A 129 -8.41 22.81 5.47
CA ASP A 129 -9.04 24.11 5.68
C ASP A 129 -8.09 25.27 5.34
N GLN A 130 -6.81 25.15 5.72
CA GLN A 130 -5.78 26.12 5.32
C GLN A 130 -5.59 26.15 3.79
N ILE A 131 -5.65 25.00 3.12
CA ILE A 131 -5.58 24.93 1.66
C ILE A 131 -6.80 25.64 1.04
N ARG A 132 -8.02 25.37 1.53
CA ARG A 132 -9.24 26.04 1.06
C ARG A 132 -9.17 27.55 1.24
N GLU A 133 -8.70 28.02 2.40
CA GLU A 133 -8.52 29.45 2.66
C GLU A 133 -7.51 30.07 1.67
N LYS A 134 -6.32 29.48 1.54
CA LYS A 134 -5.26 29.94 0.64
C LYS A 134 -5.72 29.97 -0.83
N ARG A 135 -6.50 28.97 -1.26
CA ARG A 135 -7.07 28.91 -2.61
C ARG A 135 -8.21 29.92 -2.81
N GLY A 136 -9.03 30.13 -1.79
CA GLY A 136 -10.11 31.12 -1.77
C GLY A 136 -9.58 32.55 -1.93
N GLN A 137 -8.50 32.89 -1.21
CA GLN A 137 -7.81 34.18 -1.33
C GLN A 137 -7.28 34.43 -2.76
N LYS A 138 -6.86 33.37 -3.46
CA LYS A 138 -6.42 33.42 -4.86
C LYS A 138 -7.58 33.33 -5.88
N GLY A 139 -8.83 33.17 -5.43
CA GLY A 139 -10.01 33.05 -6.29
C GLY A 139 -9.99 31.83 -7.22
N LEU A 140 -9.36 30.72 -6.80
CA LEU A 140 -9.11 29.55 -7.66
C LEU A 140 -10.28 28.56 -7.73
N ASP A 141 -11.19 28.59 -6.75
CA ASP A 141 -12.24 27.57 -6.58
C ASP A 141 -13.63 28.07 -7.03
N LYS A 142 -13.67 28.90 -8.09
CA LYS A 142 -14.92 29.51 -8.60
C LYS A 142 -15.91 28.49 -9.15
N GLU A 143 -15.42 27.40 -9.74
CA GLU A 143 -16.22 26.36 -10.39
C GLU A 143 -16.59 25.21 -9.45
N GLY A 144 -16.20 25.30 -8.17
CA GLY A 144 -16.50 24.32 -7.14
C GLY A 144 -15.33 24.09 -6.18
N PRO A 145 -15.56 23.32 -5.10
CA PRO A 145 -14.55 23.08 -4.08
C PRO A 145 -13.36 22.31 -4.67
N TRP A 146 -12.16 22.67 -4.22
CA TRP A 146 -10.94 21.95 -4.57
C TRP A 146 -11.05 20.45 -4.25
N SER A 147 -10.55 19.66 -5.18
CA SER A 147 -10.40 18.22 -5.05
C SER A 147 -9.04 17.84 -5.60
N ILE A 148 -8.18 17.26 -4.75
CA ILE A 148 -6.85 16.81 -5.16
C ILE A 148 -6.92 15.85 -6.35
N TRP A 149 -7.92 14.97 -6.37
CA TRP A 149 -8.17 14.01 -7.44
C TRP A 149 -8.44 14.64 -8.82
N LYS A 150 -8.90 15.90 -8.85
CA LYS A 150 -9.25 16.63 -10.08
C LYS A 150 -8.17 17.63 -10.47
N ALA A 151 -7.73 18.42 -9.50
CA ALA A 151 -6.87 19.58 -9.71
C ALA A 151 -5.40 19.35 -9.33
N GLY A 152 -5.10 18.34 -8.52
CA GLY A 152 -3.78 18.13 -7.93
C GLY A 152 -3.36 19.28 -7.01
N CYS A 153 -2.04 19.47 -6.94
CA CYS A 153 -1.39 20.43 -6.07
C CYS A 153 -0.44 21.34 -6.88
N PRO A 154 -0.57 22.68 -6.81
CA PRO A 154 0.40 23.59 -7.43
C PRO A 154 1.81 23.38 -6.87
N GLY A 155 2.80 23.37 -7.78
CA GLY A 155 4.20 23.10 -7.41
C GLY A 155 4.48 21.66 -6.97
N GLY A 156 3.49 20.78 -7.03
CA GLY A 156 3.62 19.35 -6.75
C GLY A 156 3.03 18.53 -7.90
N GLU A 157 2.42 17.39 -7.57
CA GLU A 157 1.88 16.47 -8.58
C GLU A 157 0.48 16.84 -9.05
N ASN A 158 0.24 16.64 -10.34
CA ASN A 158 -1.10 16.58 -10.91
C ASN A 158 -1.63 15.12 -10.95
N PRO A 159 -2.96 14.91 -11.11
CA PRO A 159 -3.52 13.55 -11.09
C PRO A 159 -3.00 12.61 -12.18
N GLN A 160 -2.57 13.14 -13.32
CA GLN A 160 -2.01 12.31 -14.40
C GLN A 160 -0.64 11.77 -13.97
N GLN A 161 0.24 12.60 -13.40
CA GLN A 161 1.55 12.16 -12.92
C GLN A 161 1.43 11.05 -11.86
N VAL A 162 0.48 11.19 -10.92
CA VAL A 162 0.19 10.13 -9.93
C VAL A 162 -0.34 8.88 -10.61
N SER A 163 -1.23 9.02 -11.61
CA SER A 163 -1.75 7.87 -12.36
C SER A 163 -0.61 7.13 -13.08
N ASP A 164 0.27 7.84 -13.77
CA ASP A 164 1.36 7.27 -14.56
C ASP A 164 2.29 6.43 -13.69
N ARG A 165 2.80 6.98 -12.57
CA ARG A 165 3.72 6.23 -11.68
C ARG A 165 3.06 5.06 -10.97
N ILE A 166 1.77 5.17 -10.66
CA ILE A 166 1.01 4.08 -10.04
C ILE A 166 0.73 2.98 -11.07
N ASP A 167 0.40 3.34 -12.30
CA ASP A 167 0.16 2.39 -13.40
C ASP A 167 1.45 1.63 -13.75
N GLU A 168 2.61 2.28 -13.71
CA GLU A 168 3.92 1.62 -13.84
C GLU A 168 4.15 0.57 -12.73
N LEU A 169 3.85 0.92 -11.48
CA LEU A 169 3.96 -0.02 -10.35
C LEU A 169 2.96 -1.17 -10.48
N ILE A 170 1.73 -0.90 -10.93
CA ILE A 170 0.70 -1.93 -11.18
C ILE A 170 1.17 -2.87 -12.28
N ALA A 171 1.75 -2.37 -13.37
CA ALA A 171 2.26 -3.20 -14.45
C ALA A 171 3.32 -4.19 -13.93
N GLU A 172 4.27 -3.71 -13.12
CA GLU A 172 5.27 -4.58 -12.47
C GLU A 172 4.63 -5.63 -11.55
N MET A 173 3.68 -5.21 -10.71
CA MET A 173 2.96 -6.13 -9.82
C MET A 173 2.22 -7.21 -10.63
N ARG A 174 1.59 -6.84 -11.75
CA ARG A 174 0.91 -7.80 -12.63
C ARG A 174 1.88 -8.78 -13.28
N GLU A 175 3.05 -8.35 -13.72
CA GLU A 175 4.08 -9.25 -14.27
C GLU A 175 4.61 -10.22 -13.21
N LEU A 176 4.79 -9.77 -11.96
CA LEU A 176 5.13 -10.65 -10.85
C LEU A 176 4.02 -11.71 -10.63
N LEU A 177 2.75 -11.30 -10.65
CA LEU A 177 1.63 -12.22 -10.48
C LEU A 177 1.47 -13.20 -11.66
N LYS A 178 1.73 -12.76 -12.88
CA LYS A 178 1.74 -13.64 -14.07
C LYS A 178 2.86 -14.65 -14.03
N SER A 179 4.05 -14.27 -13.60
CA SER A 179 5.19 -15.21 -13.49
C SER A 179 4.97 -16.33 -12.46
N THR A 180 3.97 -16.16 -11.58
CA THR A 180 3.53 -17.16 -10.60
C THR A 180 2.19 -17.83 -10.99
N SER A 181 1.75 -17.72 -12.24
CA SER A 181 0.45 -18.23 -12.74
C SER A 181 0.60 -19.33 -13.80
N ALA A 182 -0.48 -20.10 -14.03
CA ALA A 182 -0.53 -21.17 -15.02
C ALA A 182 -1.56 -20.85 -16.12
N SER A 183 -1.26 -21.26 -17.35
CA SER A 183 -2.23 -21.21 -18.46
C SER A 183 -3.07 -22.49 -18.48
N TRP A 184 -4.39 -22.35 -18.45
CA TRP A 184 -5.33 -23.47 -18.55
C TRP A 184 -5.92 -23.60 -19.96
N PRO A 185 -6.41 -24.79 -20.35
CA PRO A 185 -7.12 -24.97 -21.62
C PRO A 185 -8.23 -23.92 -21.79
N GLY A 186 -8.25 -23.25 -22.94
CA GLY A 186 -9.14 -22.11 -23.21
C GLY A 186 -8.49 -20.73 -23.05
N GLY A 187 -7.17 -20.67 -22.78
CA GLY A 187 -6.41 -19.42 -22.75
C GLY A 187 -6.59 -18.60 -21.47
N ARG A 188 -7.32 -19.13 -20.48
CA ARG A 188 -7.50 -18.49 -19.18
C ARG A 188 -6.21 -18.63 -18.37
N ILE A 189 -5.69 -17.49 -17.93
CA ILE A 189 -4.60 -17.46 -16.97
C ILE A 189 -5.21 -17.52 -15.59
N VAL A 190 -4.92 -18.57 -14.84
CA VAL A 190 -5.34 -18.69 -13.44
C VAL A 190 -4.11 -18.83 -12.55
N PRO A 191 -4.19 -18.36 -11.30
CA PRO A 191 -3.15 -18.58 -10.31
C PRO A 191 -2.83 -20.06 -10.18
N HIS A 192 -1.54 -20.39 -10.13
CA HIS A 192 -1.06 -21.74 -9.84
C HIS A 192 -1.67 -22.25 -8.51
N VAL A 193 -2.17 -23.50 -8.48
CA VAL A 193 -2.80 -24.10 -7.28
C VAL A 193 -1.76 -24.57 -6.24
N ASN A 194 -0.47 -24.47 -6.56
CA ASN A 194 0.67 -24.82 -5.73
C ASN A 194 0.81 -23.86 -4.52
N GLU A 195 1.53 -24.34 -3.50
CA GLU A 195 1.73 -23.68 -2.20
C GLU A 195 2.68 -22.46 -2.24
N GLU A 196 3.11 -22.04 -3.43
CA GLU A 196 4.06 -20.93 -3.61
C GLU A 196 3.52 -19.57 -3.14
N PRO A 197 4.37 -18.71 -2.55
CA PRO A 197 4.02 -17.35 -2.17
C PRO A 197 3.62 -16.50 -3.39
N ARG A 198 2.55 -15.72 -3.26
CA ARG A 198 1.98 -14.91 -4.37
C ARG A 198 1.25 -13.64 -3.95
N ASP A 199 1.11 -13.40 -2.65
CA ASP A 199 0.52 -12.18 -2.15
C ASP A 199 1.57 -11.06 -2.22
N ILE A 200 1.10 -9.84 -2.46
CA ILE A 200 1.90 -8.61 -2.46
C ILE A 200 1.42 -7.75 -1.30
N VAL A 201 2.34 -7.08 -0.62
CA VAL A 201 2.02 -6.09 0.41
C VAL A 201 2.56 -4.73 -0.03
N CYS A 202 1.72 -3.71 0.00
CA CYS A 202 2.06 -2.32 -0.29
C CYS A 202 1.87 -1.49 0.97
N ILE A 203 2.95 -0.92 1.51
CA ILE A 203 2.93 -0.06 2.69
C ILE A 203 3.17 1.39 2.26
N GLY A 204 2.25 2.28 2.61
CA GLY A 204 2.35 3.68 2.20
C GLY A 204 1.35 4.61 2.89
N SER A 205 1.03 5.71 2.22
CA SER A 205 0.15 6.75 2.76
C SER A 205 -1.25 6.70 2.15
N GLY A 206 -2.19 7.43 2.75
CA GLY A 206 -3.62 7.23 2.50
C GLY A 206 -4.04 7.54 1.05
N GLN A 207 -3.57 8.65 0.47
CA GLN A 207 -4.03 9.04 -0.86
C GLN A 207 -3.35 8.22 -1.95
N SER A 208 -2.06 7.88 -1.81
CA SER A 208 -1.36 7.00 -2.75
C SER A 208 -1.93 5.58 -2.76
N LEU A 209 -2.29 5.03 -1.59
CA LEU A 209 -2.94 3.70 -1.53
C LEU A 209 -4.37 3.73 -2.10
N ALA A 210 -5.13 4.80 -1.86
CA ALA A 210 -6.43 4.99 -2.50
C ALA A 210 -6.31 5.14 -4.03
N ALA A 211 -5.28 5.85 -4.51
CA ALA A 211 -4.96 5.96 -5.92
C ALA A 211 -4.64 4.58 -6.51
N LEU A 212 -3.76 3.80 -5.85
CA LEU A 212 -3.43 2.44 -6.23
C LEU A 212 -4.68 1.55 -6.34
N ALA A 213 -5.60 1.61 -5.37
CA ALA A 213 -6.84 0.85 -5.41
C ALA A 213 -7.75 1.24 -6.59
N MET A 214 -7.93 2.54 -6.85
CA MET A 214 -8.73 3.02 -7.99
C MET A 214 -8.11 2.59 -9.33
N ARG A 215 -6.80 2.82 -9.49
CA ARG A 215 -6.07 2.46 -10.71
C ARG A 215 -6.05 0.95 -10.93
N TRP A 216 -5.90 0.17 -9.87
CA TRP A 216 -6.00 -1.30 -9.91
C TRP A 216 -7.33 -1.76 -10.50
N ALA A 217 -8.45 -1.18 -10.06
CA ALA A 217 -9.78 -1.47 -10.58
C ALA A 217 -10.08 -0.84 -11.97
N GLY A 218 -9.06 -0.31 -12.65
CA GLY A 218 -9.22 0.34 -13.97
C GLY A 218 -9.91 1.70 -13.93
N LEU A 219 -10.13 2.29 -12.74
CA LEU A 219 -10.83 3.56 -12.60
C LEU A 219 -9.86 4.75 -12.73
N PRO A 220 -10.23 5.83 -13.44
CA PRO A 220 -9.45 7.08 -13.41
C PRO A 220 -9.53 7.72 -12.03
N LEU A 221 -8.46 8.41 -11.58
CA LEU A 221 -8.49 9.13 -10.30
C LEU A 221 -9.61 10.18 -10.23
N LYS A 222 -10.03 10.71 -11.40
CA LYS A 222 -11.11 11.69 -11.52
C LYS A 222 -12.53 11.10 -11.45
N CYS A 223 -12.69 9.78 -11.24
CA CYS A 223 -14.00 9.09 -11.27
C CYS A 223 -14.98 9.48 -10.15
N GLY A 224 -14.52 10.21 -9.11
CA GLY A 224 -15.37 10.68 -8.02
C GLY A 224 -15.57 9.69 -6.88
N VAL A 225 -15.07 8.46 -7.01
CA VAL A 225 -15.02 7.49 -5.91
C VAL A 225 -14.09 8.01 -4.81
N ARG A 226 -14.49 7.83 -3.55
CA ARG A 226 -13.66 8.15 -2.39
C ARG A 226 -13.39 6.88 -1.60
N LEU A 227 -12.13 6.50 -1.54
CA LEU A 227 -11.65 5.38 -0.74
C LEU A 227 -10.89 5.95 0.45
N LEU A 228 -11.17 5.40 1.63
CA LEU A 228 -10.55 5.81 2.89
C LEU A 228 -9.80 4.62 3.47
N ILE A 229 -8.58 4.87 3.93
CA ILE A 229 -7.78 3.92 4.69
C ILE A 229 -7.25 4.68 5.90
N GLU A 230 -7.70 4.31 7.09
CA GLU A 230 -7.25 4.91 8.35
C GLU A 230 -5.79 4.50 8.65
N THR A 231 -5.12 5.20 9.58
CA THR A 231 -3.76 4.85 9.97
C THR A 231 -3.70 3.41 10.50
N ALA A 232 -2.67 2.66 10.10
CA ALA A 232 -2.55 1.22 10.32
C ALA A 232 -3.67 0.35 9.69
N GLY A 233 -4.59 0.92 8.91
CA GLY A 233 -5.66 0.20 8.25
C GLY A 233 -5.16 -0.74 7.13
N VAL A 234 -5.87 -1.85 6.92
CA VAL A 234 -5.57 -2.86 5.91
C VAL A 234 -6.68 -2.92 4.85
N GLY A 235 -6.35 -2.56 3.61
CA GLY A 235 -7.18 -2.77 2.43
C GLY A 235 -6.76 -4.02 1.66
N ILE A 236 -7.66 -4.54 0.81
CA ILE A 236 -7.41 -5.76 0.03
C ILE A 236 -7.84 -5.55 -1.41
N LEU A 237 -6.93 -5.83 -2.34
CA LEU A 237 -7.20 -5.96 -3.75
C LEU A 237 -7.02 -7.43 -4.16
N GLY A 238 -7.66 -7.79 -5.27
CA GLY A 238 -7.57 -9.11 -5.86
C GLY A 238 -8.15 -9.09 -7.25
N PHE A 239 -8.89 -10.15 -7.58
CA PHE A 239 -9.38 -10.42 -8.91
C PHE A 239 -10.79 -11.04 -8.85
N GLU A 240 -11.64 -10.68 -9.81
CA GLU A 240 -12.94 -11.31 -10.01
C GLU A 240 -12.75 -12.74 -10.53
N ASP A 241 -13.49 -13.70 -9.98
CA ASP A 241 -13.47 -15.12 -10.35
C ASP A 241 -12.07 -15.78 -10.46
N GLU A 242 -11.08 -15.28 -9.71
CA GLU A 242 -9.67 -15.70 -9.81
C GLU A 242 -9.03 -15.47 -11.21
N ASP A 243 -9.58 -14.56 -12.03
CA ASP A 243 -9.03 -14.17 -13.33
C ASP A 243 -8.05 -12.99 -13.20
N LEU A 244 -6.76 -13.21 -13.47
CA LEU A 244 -5.72 -12.18 -13.37
C LEU A 244 -5.95 -10.99 -14.31
N GLU A 245 -6.84 -11.11 -15.30
CA GLU A 245 -7.21 -10.03 -16.20
C GLU A 245 -8.39 -9.18 -15.70
N GLN A 246 -9.05 -9.59 -14.61
CA GLN A 246 -10.19 -8.88 -14.01
C GLN A 246 -9.84 -8.35 -12.60
N PRO A 247 -9.02 -7.30 -12.48
CA PRO A 247 -8.62 -6.76 -11.18
C PRO A 247 -9.80 -6.13 -10.43
N ALA A 248 -9.88 -6.39 -9.12
CA ALA A 248 -10.99 -5.98 -8.27
C ALA A 248 -10.53 -5.48 -6.89
N ILE A 249 -11.35 -4.62 -6.27
CA ILE A 249 -11.24 -4.26 -4.86
C ILE A 249 -12.09 -5.24 -4.05
N ILE A 250 -11.50 -5.89 -3.04
CA ILE A 250 -12.22 -6.84 -2.19
C ILE A 250 -12.84 -6.08 -1.02
N LEU A 251 -14.15 -5.84 -1.08
CA LEU A 251 -14.89 -5.11 -0.05
C LEU A 251 -15.07 -5.90 1.25
N GLY A 252 -15.09 -7.23 1.17
CA GLY A 252 -15.28 -8.10 2.32
C GLY A 252 -14.67 -9.45 2.06
N ARG A 253 -14.06 -10.04 3.09
CA ARG A 253 -13.48 -11.38 3.01
C ARG A 253 -14.03 -12.24 4.12
N ARG A 254 -14.42 -13.47 3.77
CA ARG A 254 -14.78 -14.48 4.77
C ARG A 254 -13.59 -14.79 5.69
N PRO A 255 -13.83 -15.04 6.99
CA PRO A 255 -12.79 -15.57 7.87
C PRO A 255 -12.20 -16.86 7.31
N VAL A 256 -10.90 -17.06 7.48
CA VAL A 256 -10.25 -18.33 7.18
C VAL A 256 -10.26 -19.14 8.46
N ALA A 257 -10.89 -20.31 8.47
CA ALA A 257 -10.80 -21.20 9.62
C ALA A 257 -9.34 -21.66 9.77
N SER A 258 -8.75 -21.46 10.94
CA SER A 258 -7.51 -22.15 11.29
C SER A 258 -7.82 -23.65 11.19
N LYS A 259 -7.16 -24.37 10.28
CA LYS A 259 -7.14 -25.83 10.36
C LYS A 259 -6.47 -26.13 11.69
N PHE A 260 -7.27 -26.48 12.71
CA PHE A 260 -6.74 -26.98 13.97
C PHE A 260 -5.88 -28.20 13.63
N VAL A 261 -4.61 -28.13 13.98
CA VAL A 261 -3.73 -29.31 14.00
C VAL A 261 -4.24 -30.15 15.16
N SER A 262 -4.93 -31.25 14.83
CA SER A 262 -5.25 -32.33 15.77
C SER A 262 -4.02 -33.17 16.06
#